data_AF-A0A327JJ21-F1
#
_entry.id   AF-A0A327JJ21-F1
#
_cell.length_a   1.000
_cell.length_b   1.000
_cell.length_c   1.000
_cell.angle_alpha   90.00
_cell.angle_beta   90.00
_cell.angle_gamma   90.00
#
_symmetry.space_group_name_H-M   'P 1'
#
loop_
_entity.id
_entity.type
_entity.pdbx_description
1 polymer ?
#
loop_
_entity_poly.entity_id
_entity_poly.type
_entity_poly.pdbx_seq_one_letter_code
_entity_poly.pdbx_strand_id
1 'polypeptide(L)'
;MTIEFEHLSPYVSLTAFDHEGGELAEKGNALIDILNGFTEKDLDKPGFLDRQLTTDGMLTTQHADTEFGFVAYEERRRPSWYNGNELEDCINHFILFAQQGDHFALVFSDNGMRERMVVRVIEAGDGVLSALQLLGSAHVNAAFVGREVKTLWLSGTHRRTTTKADSKILSGLELESALNPLEDQSYFYSSVRTAFPYDEDGGIPGSKIVGSNPTKSRVWLGPTRDWESFAEFVDKLLRRIAATDGEADAGTGSALPILAQPVESVGDAKSPYDLAIIVPEVLYSDYQNDADDAWLHEFQDAARFEITSDGDIADFTASVSWGDIPYGRIAYRFADRPKGGVLLETEVLDWNDDELRSEEVQKICRKADFLTAYYDSSHTFARGSFYQTRFRDAQFTDWKWVDLGGFEVKAEKPLTGPNNRTLDVEGMGEASDTSLFGYTVKKWFELQGHDAPVGWLACDDGSMESADFIHYDPDKRELSLIHVKGSGSDSDNRGISVTDYEVVVGQAVKNIRYLDRTNIADKLREGAGNQIASAVWLDGERQPDREGMISAIEEVGSNYSKKVIVFQPRVLQSKLSAVRQSIADGADNDIARRLKQLDALLLAARAECNGLGAEFSVVGDIS
;
A
#
# COMPACT_ATOMS: atom_id res chain seq x y z
N MET A 1 -3.95 48.22 -7.76
CA MET A 1 -3.29 48.38 -6.44
C MET A 1 -2.01 47.59 -6.54
N THR A 2 -0.84 48.21 -6.37
CA THR A 2 0.43 47.49 -6.45
C THR A 2 0.59 46.66 -5.18
N ILE A 3 0.71 45.34 -5.32
CA ILE A 3 0.91 44.42 -4.19
C ILE A 3 2.38 44.45 -3.81
N GLU A 4 2.67 44.53 -2.52
CA GLU A 4 4.01 44.66 -1.93
C GLU A 4 4.15 43.63 -0.82
N PHE A 5 5.38 43.34 -0.38
CA PHE A 5 5.64 42.34 0.67
C PHE A 5 4.87 42.60 1.97
N GLU A 6 4.76 43.86 2.41
CA GLU A 6 4.05 44.23 3.64
C GLU A 6 2.54 43.90 3.62
N HIS A 7 1.98 43.69 2.43
CA HIS A 7 0.59 43.28 2.24
C HIS A 7 0.39 41.76 2.35
N LEU A 8 1.46 40.98 2.44
CA LEU A 8 1.40 39.53 2.41
C LEU A 8 1.26 38.93 3.82
N SER A 9 0.42 37.89 3.92
CA SER A 9 0.32 37.03 5.10
C SER A 9 0.18 35.56 4.68
N PRO A 10 1.21 34.98 4.03
CA PRO A 10 1.10 33.69 3.36
C PRO A 10 0.97 32.52 4.34
N TYR A 11 0.44 31.40 3.85
CA TYR A 11 0.58 30.12 4.51
C TYR A 11 2.00 29.58 4.28
N VAL A 12 2.73 29.18 5.34
CA VAL A 12 4.05 28.56 5.18
C VAL A 12 3.86 27.15 4.67
N SER A 13 4.08 26.96 3.37
CA SER A 13 4.08 25.67 2.67
C SER A 13 5.05 25.74 1.50
N LEU A 14 6.31 25.38 1.75
CA LEU A 14 7.38 25.45 0.78
C LEU A 14 7.69 24.09 0.16
N THR A 15 8.16 24.11 -1.09
CA THR A 15 8.86 23.00 -1.75
C THR A 15 10.33 23.34 -1.79
N ALA A 16 11.17 22.51 -1.18
CA ALA A 16 12.60 22.76 -1.01
C ALA A 16 13.44 22.08 -2.10
N PHE A 17 14.52 22.75 -2.46
CA PHE A 17 15.49 22.35 -3.46
C PHE A 17 16.91 22.63 -2.93
N ASP A 18 17.83 21.73 -3.23
CA ASP A 18 19.25 22.06 -3.26
C ASP A 18 19.54 22.90 -4.51
N HIS A 19 20.51 23.79 -4.40
CA HIS A 19 20.86 24.75 -5.43
C HIS A 19 22.39 24.88 -5.54
N GLU A 20 22.89 24.88 -6.78
CA GLU A 20 24.29 25.19 -7.07
C GLU A 20 24.40 26.46 -7.92
N GLY A 21 24.83 27.57 -7.31
CA GLY A 21 25.02 28.84 -8.03
C GLY A 21 23.74 29.49 -8.59
N GLY A 22 23.91 30.56 -9.37
CA GLY A 22 22.82 31.38 -9.92
C GLY A 22 22.15 32.30 -8.89
N GLU A 23 21.83 33.53 -9.29
CA GLU A 23 21.16 34.49 -8.41
C GLU A 23 19.65 34.22 -8.35
N LEU A 24 19.01 34.62 -7.23
CA LEU A 24 17.55 34.50 -7.05
C LEU A 24 16.78 35.15 -8.21
N ALA A 25 17.26 36.31 -8.68
CA ALA A 25 16.70 37.05 -9.80
C ALA A 25 16.64 36.24 -11.10
N GLU A 26 17.71 35.52 -11.44
CA GLU A 26 17.79 34.73 -12.67
C GLU A 26 16.81 33.55 -12.63
N LYS A 27 16.76 32.83 -11.50
CA LYS A 27 15.83 31.71 -11.27
C LYS A 27 14.38 32.19 -11.29
N GLY A 28 14.09 33.31 -10.61
CA GLY A 28 12.77 33.92 -10.57
C GLY A 28 12.25 34.28 -11.96
N ASN A 29 13.09 34.90 -12.80
CA ASN A 29 12.72 35.23 -14.18
C ASN A 29 12.46 33.98 -15.03
N ALA A 30 13.30 32.94 -14.93
CA ALA A 30 13.07 31.69 -15.65
C ALA A 30 11.76 31.01 -15.22
N LEU A 31 11.36 31.12 -13.95
CA LEU A 31 10.08 30.61 -13.46
C LEU A 31 8.89 31.44 -13.95
N ILE A 32 9.04 32.75 -14.09
CA ILE A 32 8.04 33.62 -14.74
C ILE A 32 7.84 33.20 -16.20
N ASP A 33 8.92 32.90 -16.93
CA ASP A 33 8.82 32.43 -18.31
C ASP A 33 8.05 31.10 -18.42
N ILE A 34 8.28 30.18 -17.47
CA ILE A 34 7.47 28.94 -17.37
C ILE A 34 5.99 29.26 -17.11
N LEU A 35 5.70 30.19 -16.19
CA LEU A 35 4.32 30.59 -15.89
C LEU A 35 3.62 31.16 -17.13
N ASN A 36 4.30 32.03 -17.89
CA ASN A 36 3.79 32.59 -19.13
C ASN A 36 3.55 31.48 -20.18
N GLY A 37 4.47 30.52 -20.30
CA GLY A 37 4.28 29.36 -21.17
C GLY A 37 3.09 28.46 -20.78
N PHE A 38 2.76 28.38 -19.48
CA PHE A 38 1.51 27.73 -19.05
C PHE A 38 0.27 28.52 -19.42
N THR A 39 0.32 29.85 -19.30
CA THR A 39 -0.79 30.71 -19.73
C THR A 39 -1.11 30.49 -21.21
N GLU A 40 -0.10 30.50 -22.09
CA GLU A 40 -0.30 30.26 -23.52
C GLU A 40 -1.00 28.92 -23.80
N LYS A 41 -0.62 27.85 -23.09
CA LYS A 41 -1.25 26.53 -23.22
C LYS A 41 -2.65 26.47 -22.60
N ASP A 42 -2.87 27.19 -21.51
CA ASP A 42 -4.15 27.18 -20.80
C ASP A 42 -5.23 27.95 -21.59
N LEU A 43 -4.87 28.86 -22.51
CA LEU A 43 -5.80 29.56 -23.41
C LEU A 43 -6.63 28.62 -24.30
N ASP A 44 -6.13 27.42 -24.59
CA ASP A 44 -6.86 26.41 -25.35
C ASP A 44 -7.91 25.65 -24.50
N LYS A 45 -7.91 25.84 -23.17
CA LYS A 45 -8.81 25.12 -22.26
C LYS A 45 -10.19 25.80 -22.21
N PRO A 46 -11.29 25.01 -22.28
CA PRO A 46 -12.63 25.54 -22.10
C PRO A 46 -12.77 26.29 -20.77
N GLY A 47 -13.21 27.54 -20.85
CA GLY A 47 -13.49 28.38 -19.68
C GLY A 47 -12.28 29.12 -19.10
N PHE A 48 -11.04 28.81 -19.48
CA PHE A 48 -9.91 29.68 -19.14
C PHE A 48 -9.94 30.93 -20.02
N LEU A 49 -9.71 32.11 -19.43
CA LEU A 49 -9.74 33.37 -20.17
C LEU A 49 -8.34 33.95 -20.31
N ASP A 50 -7.66 34.15 -19.19
CA ASP A 50 -6.32 34.74 -19.18
C ASP A 50 -5.62 34.54 -17.83
N ARG A 51 -4.30 34.75 -17.83
CA ARG A 51 -3.50 34.90 -16.61
C ARG A 51 -2.43 35.98 -16.84
N GLN A 52 -2.46 37.05 -16.04
CA GLN A 52 -1.54 38.18 -16.18
C GLN A 52 -0.84 38.50 -14.86
N LEU A 53 0.43 38.90 -14.92
CA LEU A 53 1.15 39.40 -13.76
C LEU A 53 0.51 40.69 -13.25
N THR A 54 0.37 40.82 -11.94
CA THR A 54 -0.09 42.03 -11.25
C THR A 54 1.04 42.80 -10.60
N THR A 55 2.24 42.20 -10.51
CA THR A 55 3.50 42.87 -10.16
C THR A 55 4.26 43.29 -11.43
N ASP A 56 5.06 44.36 -11.33
CA ASP A 56 5.99 44.77 -12.38
C ASP A 56 7.25 43.91 -12.31
N GLY A 57 7.15 42.69 -12.85
CA GLY A 57 8.17 41.65 -12.71
C GLY A 57 8.24 41.07 -11.29
N MET A 58 9.43 40.58 -10.93
CA MET A 58 9.69 40.04 -9.59
C MET A 58 10.15 41.13 -8.63
N LEU A 59 9.47 41.25 -7.50
CA LEU A 59 9.91 42.06 -6.37
C LEU A 59 10.87 41.27 -5.50
N THR A 60 11.89 41.92 -4.94
CA THR A 60 12.88 41.26 -4.07
C THR A 60 12.99 41.96 -2.72
N THR A 61 13.26 41.19 -1.66
CA THR A 61 13.58 41.69 -0.32
C THR A 61 14.53 40.73 0.38
N GLN A 62 15.09 41.13 1.51
CA GLN A 62 15.96 40.27 2.32
C GLN A 62 15.48 40.29 3.77
N HIS A 63 15.47 39.12 4.40
CA HIS A 63 15.22 38.97 5.83
C HIS A 63 16.25 38.01 6.42
N ALA A 64 17.04 38.49 7.37
CA ALA A 64 18.20 37.78 7.90
C ALA A 64 19.11 37.26 6.77
N ASP A 65 19.36 35.95 6.72
CA ASP A 65 20.25 35.33 5.74
C ASP A 65 19.51 34.87 4.47
N THR A 66 18.19 35.09 4.42
CA THR A 66 17.33 34.62 3.33
C THR A 66 16.94 35.76 2.40
N GLU A 67 17.24 35.61 1.12
CA GLU A 67 16.75 36.48 0.05
C GLU A 67 15.38 35.98 -0.43
N PHE A 68 14.44 36.89 -0.61
CA PHE A 68 13.07 36.57 -1.03
C PHE A 68 12.72 37.27 -2.34
N GLY A 69 12.03 36.54 -3.21
CA GLY A 69 11.44 37.04 -4.43
C GLY A 69 9.94 36.84 -4.41
N PHE A 70 9.18 37.72 -5.06
CA PHE A 70 7.73 37.68 -5.10
C PHE A 70 7.20 38.10 -6.46
N VAL A 71 6.24 37.33 -6.97
CA VAL A 71 5.43 37.67 -8.14
C VAL A 71 3.98 37.41 -7.81
N ALA A 72 3.09 38.35 -8.12
CA ALA A 72 1.65 38.12 -8.09
C ALA A 72 1.07 38.09 -9.50
N TYR A 73 0.00 37.33 -9.68
CA TYR A 73 -0.72 37.24 -10.93
C TYR A 73 -2.22 37.07 -10.68
N GLU A 74 -3.01 37.50 -11.65
CA GLU A 74 -4.46 37.32 -11.68
C GLU A 74 -4.80 36.25 -12.73
N GLU A 75 -5.58 35.24 -12.34
CA GLU A 75 -6.18 34.26 -13.25
C GLU A 75 -7.67 34.58 -13.43
N ARG A 76 -8.10 34.62 -14.70
CA ARG A 76 -9.50 34.81 -15.08
C ARG A 76 -10.04 33.57 -15.75
N ARG A 77 -11.21 33.13 -15.31
CA ARG A 77 -11.91 31.97 -15.87
C ARG A 77 -13.41 32.12 -15.80
N ARG A 78 -14.14 31.36 -16.60
CA ARG A 78 -15.59 31.24 -16.52
C ARG A 78 -15.96 30.27 -15.39
N PRO A 79 -16.97 30.59 -14.57
CA PRO A 79 -17.42 29.68 -13.52
C PRO A 79 -17.92 28.37 -14.12
N SER A 80 -17.41 27.23 -13.65
CA SER A 80 -17.74 25.91 -14.19
C SER A 80 -19.21 25.52 -14.05
N TRP A 81 -19.93 26.12 -13.11
CA TRP A 81 -21.37 25.91 -12.89
C TRP A 81 -22.27 26.80 -13.76
N TYR A 82 -21.70 27.73 -14.53
CA TYR A 82 -22.45 28.70 -15.32
C TYR A 82 -22.18 28.53 -16.82
N ASN A 83 -23.23 28.23 -17.58
CA ASN A 83 -23.15 28.01 -19.04
C ASN A 83 -23.21 29.32 -19.86
N GLY A 84 -23.39 30.48 -19.22
CA GLY A 84 -23.38 31.78 -19.90
C GLY A 84 -21.99 32.40 -19.98
N ASN A 85 -21.89 33.54 -20.66
CA ASN A 85 -20.62 34.25 -20.88
C ASN A 85 -20.51 35.56 -20.09
N GLU A 86 -21.50 35.86 -19.23
CA GLU A 86 -21.57 37.14 -18.51
C GLU A 86 -20.81 37.15 -17.18
N LEU A 87 -20.42 35.99 -16.66
CA LEU A 87 -19.73 35.86 -15.38
C LEU A 87 -18.29 35.39 -15.57
N GLU A 88 -17.39 36.02 -14.81
CA GLU A 88 -15.96 35.69 -14.76
C GLU A 88 -15.53 35.60 -13.29
N ASP A 89 -14.84 34.51 -12.95
CA ASP A 89 -14.09 34.38 -11.71
C ASP A 89 -12.72 35.03 -11.90
N CYS A 90 -12.36 35.97 -11.03
CA CYS A 90 -11.03 36.57 -10.95
C CYS A 90 -10.34 36.11 -9.66
N ILE A 91 -9.25 35.37 -9.79
CA ILE A 91 -8.52 34.78 -8.66
C ILE A 91 -7.11 35.35 -8.63
N ASN A 92 -6.73 35.93 -7.49
CA ASN A 92 -5.40 36.49 -7.29
C ASN A 92 -4.49 35.43 -6.66
N HIS A 93 -3.35 35.21 -7.29
CA HIS A 93 -2.35 34.25 -6.88
C HIS A 93 -0.97 34.87 -6.74
N PHE A 94 -0.06 34.16 -6.08
CA PHE A 94 1.33 34.55 -6.01
C PHE A 94 2.27 33.34 -6.04
N ILE A 95 3.51 33.65 -6.41
CA ILE A 95 4.68 32.78 -6.30
C ILE A 95 5.70 33.53 -5.46
N LEU A 96 6.18 32.86 -4.42
CA LEU A 96 7.24 33.34 -3.54
C LEU A 96 8.45 32.42 -3.70
N PHE A 97 9.61 33.05 -3.83
CA PHE A 97 10.91 32.43 -3.95
C PHE A 97 11.71 32.77 -2.69
N ALA A 98 12.46 31.81 -2.16
CA ALA A 98 13.37 32.06 -1.06
C ALA A 98 14.70 31.34 -1.33
N GLN A 99 15.82 32.03 -1.14
CA GLN A 99 17.16 31.46 -1.30
C GLN A 99 18.00 31.77 -0.06
N GLN A 100 18.64 30.74 0.50
CA GLN A 100 19.53 30.86 1.66
C GLN A 100 20.67 29.84 1.51
N GLY A 101 21.91 30.32 1.43
CA GLY A 101 23.05 29.44 1.18
C GLY A 101 22.84 28.63 -0.11
N ASP A 102 23.06 27.32 -0.03
CA ASP A 102 22.87 26.37 -1.13
C ASP A 102 21.43 25.83 -1.24
N HIS A 103 20.47 26.44 -0.53
CA HIS A 103 19.08 25.99 -0.48
C HIS A 103 18.13 26.99 -1.13
N PHE A 104 17.13 26.47 -1.85
CA PHE A 104 16.11 27.24 -2.55
C PHE A 104 14.71 26.70 -2.24
N ALA A 105 13.73 27.59 -2.08
CA ALA A 105 12.35 27.23 -1.76
C ALA A 105 11.33 27.96 -2.63
N LEU A 106 10.29 27.22 -3.02
CA LEU A 106 9.13 27.73 -3.73
C LEU A 106 7.87 27.65 -2.86
N VAL A 107 7.14 28.77 -2.77
CA VAL A 107 5.85 28.86 -2.11
C VAL A 107 4.81 29.39 -3.10
N PHE A 108 3.65 28.73 -3.14
CA PHE A 108 2.58 29.03 -4.07
C PHE A 108 1.26 29.18 -3.32
N SER A 109 0.43 30.14 -3.76
CA SER A 109 -0.97 30.19 -3.31
C SER A 109 -1.87 29.21 -4.07
N ASP A 110 -1.50 28.81 -5.29
CA ASP A 110 -2.18 27.77 -6.07
C ASP A 110 -1.43 26.43 -6.00
N ASN A 111 -2.09 25.43 -5.40
CA ASN A 111 -1.56 24.08 -5.31
C ASN A 111 -1.40 23.40 -6.68
N GLY A 112 -2.31 23.65 -7.63
CA GLY A 112 -2.25 23.06 -8.96
C GLY A 112 -1.12 23.64 -9.81
N MET A 113 -0.92 24.97 -9.75
CA MET A 113 0.24 25.61 -10.37
C MET A 113 1.56 25.11 -9.80
N ARG A 114 1.66 24.95 -8.47
CA ARG A 114 2.87 24.41 -7.83
C ARG A 114 3.29 23.09 -8.45
N GLU A 115 2.38 22.12 -8.55
CA GLU A 115 2.72 20.79 -9.07
C GLU A 115 3.21 20.86 -10.52
N ARG A 116 2.54 21.65 -11.37
CA ARG A 116 2.98 21.87 -12.75
C ARG A 116 4.36 22.53 -12.84
N MET A 117 4.63 23.54 -12.00
CA MET A 117 5.92 24.24 -12.01
C MET A 117 7.05 23.37 -11.48
N VAL A 118 6.84 22.63 -10.39
CA VAL A 118 7.84 21.71 -9.83
C VAL A 118 8.23 20.65 -10.86
N VAL A 119 7.27 20.08 -11.59
CA VAL A 119 7.56 19.14 -12.69
C VAL A 119 8.47 19.78 -13.74
N ARG A 120 8.19 21.01 -14.17
CA ARG A 120 9.04 21.71 -15.15
C ARG A 120 10.43 22.04 -14.64
N VAL A 121 10.58 22.35 -13.36
CA VAL A 121 11.89 22.55 -12.73
C VAL A 121 12.69 21.25 -12.73
N ILE A 122 12.06 20.13 -12.35
CA ILE A 122 12.71 18.81 -12.33
C ILE A 122 13.11 18.36 -13.75
N GLU A 123 12.28 18.64 -14.75
CA GLU A 123 12.54 18.33 -16.16
C GLU A 123 13.57 19.26 -16.83
N ALA A 124 13.99 20.34 -16.17
CA ALA A 124 14.94 21.29 -16.75
C ALA A 124 16.32 20.64 -16.94
N GLY A 125 16.65 20.34 -18.19
CA GLY A 125 17.92 19.75 -18.59
C GLY A 125 19.05 20.76 -18.82
N ASP A 126 18.72 22.05 -18.95
CA ASP A 126 19.66 23.15 -19.21
C ASP A 126 19.21 24.47 -18.54
N GLY A 127 20.07 25.50 -18.62
CA GLY A 127 19.79 26.83 -18.06
C GLY A 127 19.86 26.91 -16.53
N VAL A 128 19.44 28.05 -15.97
CA VAL A 128 19.58 28.35 -14.53
C VAL A 128 18.74 27.42 -13.63
N LEU A 129 17.64 26.88 -14.16
CA LEU A 129 16.77 25.96 -13.41
C LEU A 129 17.32 24.53 -13.34
N SER A 130 18.23 24.16 -14.26
CA SER A 130 18.89 22.85 -14.20
C SER A 130 19.77 22.68 -12.95
N ALA A 131 20.16 23.79 -12.32
CA ALA A 131 20.89 23.82 -11.05
C ALA A 131 20.01 23.64 -9.80
N LEU A 132 18.69 23.54 -9.96
CA LEU A 132 17.78 23.20 -8.87
C LEU A 132 17.58 21.69 -8.83
N GLN A 133 17.85 21.10 -7.67
CA GLN A 133 17.59 19.69 -7.40
C GLN A 133 16.57 19.59 -6.28
N LEU A 134 15.53 18.77 -6.47
CA LEU A 134 14.54 18.57 -5.43
C LEU A 134 15.21 17.95 -4.19
N LEU A 135 14.98 18.52 -3.00
CA LEU A 135 15.64 18.07 -1.77
C LEU A 135 15.36 16.59 -1.51
N GLY A 136 16.37 15.77 -1.22
CA GLY A 136 16.21 14.33 -1.02
C GLY A 136 15.24 13.96 0.10
N SER A 137 14.55 12.81 -0.02
CA SER A 137 13.62 12.37 1.03
C SER A 137 14.35 12.08 2.34
N ALA A 138 15.56 11.54 2.26
CA ALA A 138 16.41 11.32 3.44
C ALA A 138 16.72 12.64 4.18
N HIS A 139 16.99 13.71 3.43
CA HIS A 139 17.32 15.02 3.98
C HIS A 139 16.11 15.70 4.61
N VAL A 140 14.95 15.65 3.96
CA VAL A 140 13.68 16.13 4.55
C VAL A 140 13.36 15.36 5.83
N ASN A 141 13.63 14.05 5.86
CA ASN A 141 13.43 13.23 7.05
C ASN A 141 14.36 13.62 8.19
N ALA A 142 15.67 13.75 7.91
CA ALA A 142 16.66 14.20 8.89
C ALA A 142 16.31 15.59 9.45
N ALA A 143 15.91 16.50 8.58
CA ALA A 143 15.52 17.85 8.97
C ALA A 143 14.22 17.86 9.78
N PHE A 144 13.13 17.22 9.34
CA PHE A 144 11.79 17.52 9.87
C PHE A 144 11.06 16.36 10.54
N VAL A 145 11.62 15.15 10.53
CA VAL A 145 10.99 13.98 11.14
C VAL A 145 11.73 13.62 12.43
N GLY A 146 11.19 14.12 13.53
CA GLY A 146 11.73 13.99 14.88
C GLY A 146 11.02 12.95 15.74
N ARG A 147 11.18 13.07 17.06
CA ARG A 147 10.78 12.08 18.09
C ARG A 147 9.39 12.29 18.71
N GLU A 148 8.66 13.33 18.26
CA GLU A 148 7.28 13.57 18.68
C GLU A 148 6.34 13.68 17.48
N VAL A 149 6.18 12.60 16.75
CA VAL A 149 5.26 12.50 15.62
C VAL A 149 3.82 12.51 16.14
N LYS A 150 3.05 13.50 15.68
CA LYS A 150 1.66 13.74 16.07
C LYS A 150 0.66 13.22 15.05
N THR A 151 1.00 13.25 13.76
CA THR A 151 0.12 12.76 12.68
C THR A 151 0.93 12.07 11.60
N LEU A 152 0.46 10.92 11.13
CA LEU A 152 1.02 10.19 9.99
C LEU A 152 -0.05 9.93 8.94
N TRP A 153 0.27 10.21 7.69
CA TRP A 153 -0.47 9.76 6.53
C TRP A 153 0.26 8.57 5.93
N LEU A 154 -0.24 7.37 6.20
CA LEU A 154 0.33 6.11 5.76
C LEU A 154 -0.32 5.65 4.47
N SER A 155 0.49 5.09 3.58
CA SER A 155 0.06 4.47 2.33
C SER A 155 0.67 3.08 2.24
N GLY A 156 -0.15 2.09 1.86
CA GLY A 156 0.25 0.69 1.79
C GLY A 156 1.20 0.43 0.62
N THR A 157 2.24 -0.37 0.86
CA THR A 157 3.06 -1.06 -0.16
C THR A 157 2.67 -2.54 -0.29
N HIS A 158 1.59 -2.96 0.36
CA HIS A 158 1.08 -4.33 0.31
C HIS A 158 -0.02 -4.45 -0.74
N ARG A 159 -0.35 -5.70 -1.08
CA ARG A 159 -1.48 -6.00 -1.96
C ARG A 159 -2.78 -5.57 -1.30
N ARG A 160 -3.70 -4.99 -2.10
CA ARG A 160 -5.05 -4.66 -1.62
C ARG A 160 -5.72 -5.94 -1.12
N THR A 161 -6.26 -5.88 0.09
CA THR A 161 -7.04 -6.96 0.67
C THR A 161 -8.25 -6.38 1.37
N THR A 162 -9.29 -7.18 1.58
CA THR A 162 -10.48 -6.71 2.32
C THR A 162 -10.25 -6.59 3.83
N THR A 163 -9.10 -7.07 4.32
CA THR A 163 -8.78 -7.13 5.76
C THR A 163 -7.76 -6.09 6.18
N LYS A 164 -7.00 -5.52 5.24
CA LYS A 164 -5.97 -4.52 5.51
C LYS A 164 -6.25 -3.24 4.74
N ALA A 165 -6.15 -2.09 5.44
CA ALA A 165 -6.47 -0.79 4.85
C ALA A 165 -5.40 -0.35 3.83
N ASP A 166 -5.81 0.13 2.65
CA ASP A 166 -4.88 0.63 1.63
C ASP A 166 -4.13 1.90 2.09
N SER A 167 -4.77 2.69 2.95
CA SER A 167 -4.20 3.89 3.57
C SER A 167 -4.68 4.02 5.02
N LYS A 168 -3.88 4.69 5.86
CA LYS A 168 -4.26 5.00 7.26
C LYS A 168 -3.87 6.44 7.58
N ILE A 169 -4.69 7.14 8.35
CA ILE A 169 -4.30 8.40 8.98
C ILE A 169 -4.29 8.18 10.48
N LEU A 170 -3.10 8.27 11.08
CA LEU A 170 -2.92 8.11 12.52
C LEU A 170 -2.71 9.49 13.14
N SER A 171 -3.34 9.75 14.29
CA SER A 171 -3.13 10.97 15.07
C SER A 171 -3.02 10.62 16.55
N GLY A 172 -2.02 11.18 17.24
CA GLY A 172 -1.71 10.84 18.62
C GLY A 172 -0.70 11.76 19.27
N LEU A 173 -0.28 11.44 20.50
CA LEU A 173 0.72 12.20 21.24
C LEU A 173 2.16 11.82 20.84
N GLU A 174 2.40 10.54 20.57
CA GLU A 174 3.71 9.98 20.19
C GLU A 174 3.44 8.73 19.33
N LEU A 175 3.39 8.91 18.01
CA LEU A 175 3.01 7.84 17.10
C LEU A 175 4.11 6.79 16.89
N GLU A 176 5.36 7.13 17.17
CA GLU A 176 6.51 6.22 17.16
C GLU A 176 6.24 4.97 18.01
N SER A 177 5.60 5.17 19.16
CA SER A 177 5.23 4.13 20.12
C SER A 177 3.87 3.48 19.82
N ALA A 178 3.06 4.07 18.94
CA ALA A 178 1.73 3.58 18.58
C ALA A 178 1.71 2.70 17.32
N LEU A 179 2.77 2.73 16.50
CA LEU A 179 2.90 1.90 15.31
C LEU A 179 2.97 0.42 15.68
N ASN A 180 2.18 -0.41 14.98
CA ASN A 180 2.19 -1.86 15.14
C ASN A 180 3.35 -2.46 14.34
N PRO A 181 4.34 -3.10 14.99
CA PRO A 181 5.52 -3.63 14.30
C PRO A 181 5.26 -4.74 13.28
N LEU A 182 4.09 -5.40 13.32
CA LEU A 182 3.72 -6.48 12.39
C LEU A 182 2.83 -5.97 11.26
N GLU A 183 1.84 -5.15 11.60
CA GLU A 183 0.89 -4.65 10.61
C GLU A 183 1.42 -3.46 9.81
N ASP A 184 2.15 -2.55 10.46
CA ASP A 184 2.47 -1.26 9.86
C ASP A 184 3.75 -1.27 9.01
N GLN A 185 4.49 -2.40 8.99
CA GLN A 185 5.73 -2.53 8.22
C GLN A 185 5.57 -2.44 6.70
N SER A 186 4.38 -2.76 6.20
CA SER A 186 4.03 -2.62 4.77
C SER A 186 3.34 -1.29 4.47
N TYR A 187 3.59 -0.27 5.29
CA TYR A 187 3.20 1.10 5.01
C TYR A 187 4.42 1.99 5.00
N PHE A 188 4.43 2.97 4.11
CA PHE A 188 5.30 4.13 4.20
C PHE A 188 4.43 5.35 4.55
N TYR A 189 5.05 6.41 5.07
CA TYR A 189 4.35 7.67 5.26
C TYR A 189 4.56 8.58 4.06
N SER A 190 3.47 9.04 3.47
CA SER A 190 3.50 10.07 2.42
C SER A 190 3.60 11.46 3.02
N SER A 191 3.18 11.65 4.27
CA SER A 191 3.24 12.90 4.99
C SER A 191 3.24 12.66 6.49
N VAL A 192 3.84 13.58 7.23
CA VAL A 192 3.98 13.50 8.68
C VAL A 192 3.86 14.87 9.31
N ARG A 193 3.39 14.94 10.55
CA ARG A 193 3.45 16.13 11.41
C ARG A 193 4.22 15.80 12.67
N THR A 194 5.26 16.56 12.92
CA THR A 194 6.15 16.39 14.08
C THR A 194 6.12 17.65 14.93
N ALA A 195 6.01 17.49 16.24
CA ALA A 195 6.19 18.59 17.17
C ALA A 195 7.68 18.80 17.49
N PHE A 196 8.07 20.07 17.58
CA PHE A 196 9.40 20.48 18.03
C PHE A 196 9.23 21.15 19.41
N PRO A 197 9.34 20.38 20.51
CA PRO A 197 8.99 20.85 21.85
C PRO A 197 10.02 21.83 22.44
N TYR A 198 11.26 21.84 21.96
CA TYR A 198 12.35 22.66 22.50
C TYR A 198 12.89 23.67 21.49
N ASP A 199 13.14 24.90 21.93
CA ASP A 199 13.69 25.98 21.09
C ASP A 199 15.12 25.68 20.57
N GLU A 200 15.82 24.75 21.21
CA GLU A 200 17.18 24.31 20.83
C GLU A 200 17.20 23.42 19.58
N ASP A 201 16.04 22.91 19.13
CA ASP A 201 15.92 22.09 17.91
C ASP A 201 15.92 22.97 16.64
N GLY A 202 17.07 23.57 16.33
CA GLY A 202 17.29 24.26 15.04
C GLY A 202 16.49 25.55 14.85
N GLY A 203 16.07 26.20 15.95
CA GLY A 203 15.48 27.55 15.93
C GLY A 203 14.00 27.62 15.54
N ILE A 204 13.31 26.49 15.34
CA ILE A 204 11.84 26.47 15.23
C ILE A 204 11.25 26.77 16.61
N PRO A 205 10.34 27.75 16.77
CA PRO A 205 9.76 28.05 18.07
C PRO A 205 9.14 26.81 18.71
N GLY A 206 9.47 26.57 19.97
CA GLY A 206 9.00 25.43 20.74
C GLY A 206 7.48 25.30 20.70
N SER A 207 6.99 24.06 20.72
CA SER A 207 5.58 23.65 20.58
C SER A 207 4.94 23.80 19.19
N LYS A 208 5.70 24.23 18.16
CA LYS A 208 5.20 24.22 16.79
C LYS A 208 5.18 22.81 16.22
N ILE A 209 4.15 22.56 15.41
CA ILE A 209 3.99 21.33 14.65
C ILE A 209 4.37 21.63 13.21
N VAL A 210 5.44 21.02 12.73
CA VAL A 210 5.87 21.08 11.33
C VAL A 210 5.29 19.87 10.63
N GLY A 211 4.61 20.11 9.52
CA GLY A 211 4.27 19.06 8.57
C GLY A 211 5.32 18.93 7.49
N SER A 212 5.63 17.71 7.08
CA SER A 212 6.52 17.43 5.95
C SER A 212 5.98 16.30 5.07
N ASN A 213 6.33 16.37 3.80
CA ASN A 213 6.13 15.32 2.80
C ASN A 213 7.49 15.08 2.15
N PRO A 214 8.21 14.03 2.57
CA PRO A 214 9.58 13.77 2.11
C PRO A 214 9.67 13.56 0.60
N THR A 215 8.76 12.78 0.01
CA THR A 215 8.78 12.45 -1.42
C THR A 215 8.50 13.64 -2.33
N LYS A 216 7.70 14.62 -1.86
CA LYS A 216 7.45 15.88 -2.58
C LYS A 216 8.33 17.04 -2.10
N SER A 217 9.28 16.78 -1.20
CA SER A 217 10.20 17.76 -0.61
C SER A 217 9.48 19.00 -0.07
N ARG A 218 8.31 18.76 0.53
CA ARG A 218 7.40 19.82 0.98
C ARG A 218 7.42 19.92 2.49
N VAL A 219 7.44 21.15 3.00
CA VAL A 219 7.42 21.45 4.43
C VAL A 219 6.41 22.56 4.71
N TRP A 220 5.61 22.43 5.76
CA TRP A 220 4.60 23.42 6.11
C TRP A 220 4.38 23.57 7.62
N LEU A 221 3.95 24.75 8.05
CA LEU A 221 3.68 25.06 9.47
C LEU A 221 2.22 25.50 9.70
N GLY A 222 1.61 26.18 8.72
CA GLY A 222 0.32 26.83 8.94
C GLY A 222 0.23 28.24 8.36
N PRO A 223 -0.89 28.93 8.61
CA PRO A 223 -1.03 30.34 8.29
C PRO A 223 -0.13 31.20 9.19
N THR A 224 0.32 32.33 8.65
CA THR A 224 1.04 33.38 9.40
C THR A 224 0.15 34.59 9.58
N ARG A 225 0.57 35.53 10.44
CA ARG A 225 -0.18 36.78 10.70
C ARG A 225 0.23 37.91 9.75
N ASP A 226 1.48 37.92 9.35
CA ASP A 226 2.13 38.98 8.60
C ASP A 226 3.40 38.46 7.89
N TRP A 227 3.94 39.28 7.00
CA TRP A 227 5.15 38.99 6.22
C TRP A 227 6.38 38.71 7.09
N GLU A 228 6.59 39.49 8.17
CA GLU A 228 7.73 39.28 9.07
C GLU A 228 7.69 37.89 9.70
N SER A 229 6.54 37.47 10.22
CA SER A 229 6.37 36.12 10.78
C SER A 229 6.63 35.05 9.71
N PHE A 230 6.15 35.27 8.48
CA PHE A 230 6.38 34.34 7.37
C PHE A 230 7.86 34.22 7.00
N ALA A 231 8.54 35.35 6.80
CA ALA A 231 9.95 35.39 6.42
C ALA A 231 10.83 34.77 7.51
N GLU A 232 10.52 35.03 8.79
CA GLU A 232 11.20 34.41 9.93
C GLU A 232 11.04 32.88 9.93
N PHE A 233 9.84 32.36 9.66
CA PHE A 233 9.63 30.91 9.60
C PHE A 233 10.35 30.27 8.42
N VAL A 234 10.31 30.88 7.23
CA VAL A 234 11.03 30.34 6.06
C VAL A 234 12.54 30.33 6.30
N ASP A 235 13.11 31.41 6.86
CA ASP A 235 14.53 31.50 7.22
C ASP A 235 14.94 30.38 8.19
N LYS A 236 14.11 30.08 9.19
CA LYS A 236 14.34 28.99 10.15
C LYS A 236 14.23 27.61 9.52
N LEU A 237 13.26 27.40 8.62
CA LEU A 237 13.10 26.11 7.94
C LEU A 237 14.30 25.83 7.01
N LEU A 238 14.76 26.81 6.23
CA LEU A 238 15.94 26.67 5.37
C LEU A 238 17.22 26.46 6.20
N ARG A 239 17.39 27.22 7.30
CA ARG A 239 18.56 27.05 8.18
C ARG A 239 18.60 25.65 8.79
N ARG A 240 17.44 25.06 9.09
CA ARG A 240 17.34 23.70 9.60
C ARG A 240 17.69 22.65 8.55
N ILE A 241 17.29 22.85 7.29
CA ILE A 241 17.73 22.00 6.18
C ILE A 241 19.27 22.03 6.09
N ALA A 242 19.84 23.24 6.05
CA ALA A 242 21.29 23.44 5.98
C ALA A 242 22.05 22.81 7.17
N ALA A 243 21.47 22.87 8.38
CA ALA A 243 22.08 22.26 9.57
C ALA A 243 22.14 20.73 9.52
N THR A 244 21.36 20.09 8.65
CA THR A 244 21.34 18.64 8.44
C THR A 244 22.10 18.19 7.19
N ASP A 245 22.78 19.13 6.51
CA ASP A 245 23.65 18.82 5.38
C ASP A 245 24.75 17.83 5.83
N GLY A 246 24.86 16.69 5.14
CA GLY A 246 25.81 15.62 5.45
C GLY A 246 25.34 14.60 6.51
N GLU A 247 24.28 14.85 7.28
CA GLU A 247 23.66 13.81 8.13
C GLU A 247 22.79 12.82 7.32
N ALA A 248 22.32 13.25 6.14
CA ALA A 248 21.57 12.44 5.19
C ALA A 248 22.39 11.26 4.63
N ASP A 249 23.70 11.45 4.43
CA ASP A 249 24.63 10.42 3.94
C ASP A 249 25.05 9.41 5.02
N ALA A 250 24.88 9.75 6.30
CA ALA A 250 25.40 8.96 7.41
C ALA A 250 24.55 7.72 7.76
N GLY A 251 23.49 7.42 6.99
CA GLY A 251 22.60 6.29 7.26
C GLY A 251 21.94 6.39 8.63
N THR A 252 21.72 7.61 9.13
CA THR A 252 21.06 7.88 10.40
C THR A 252 19.72 7.15 10.42
N GLY A 253 19.52 6.28 11.41
CA GLY A 253 18.37 5.39 11.46
C GLY A 253 17.06 6.19 11.36
N SER A 254 16.19 5.78 10.44
CA SER A 254 14.86 6.38 10.27
C SER A 254 14.15 6.54 11.62
N ALA A 255 13.59 7.72 11.88
CA ALA A 255 12.82 8.01 13.09
C ALA A 255 11.62 7.06 13.27
N LEU A 256 11.14 6.47 12.18
CA LEU A 256 10.04 5.51 12.15
C LEU A 256 10.51 4.19 11.50
N PRO A 257 11.39 3.42 12.18
CA PRO A 257 12.04 2.25 11.58
C PRO A 257 11.10 1.07 11.38
N ILE A 258 9.89 1.14 11.94
CA ILE A 258 8.82 0.15 11.73
C ILE A 258 8.29 0.24 10.30
N LEU A 259 8.21 1.44 9.71
CA LEU A 259 7.60 1.66 8.41
C LEU A 259 8.54 1.25 7.26
N ALA A 260 7.96 0.97 6.09
CA ALA A 260 8.71 0.81 4.85
C ALA A 260 9.45 2.11 4.52
N GLN A 261 10.73 1.98 4.16
CA GLN A 261 11.59 3.14 3.92
C GLN A 261 11.75 3.37 2.42
N PRO A 262 11.66 4.62 1.94
CA PRO A 262 11.95 4.93 0.55
C PRO A 262 13.42 4.63 0.24
N VAL A 263 13.68 4.15 -0.96
CA VAL A 263 15.02 3.93 -1.51
C VAL A 263 15.19 4.88 -2.70
N GLU A 264 16.28 5.64 -2.72
CA GLU A 264 16.51 6.69 -3.72
C GLU A 264 17.11 6.16 -5.04
N SER A 265 17.31 4.84 -5.14
CA SER A 265 17.81 4.11 -6.32
C SER A 265 17.05 2.78 -6.48
N VAL A 266 17.02 2.25 -7.71
CA VAL A 266 16.59 0.89 -8.03
C VAL A 266 17.43 -0.13 -7.25
N GLY A 267 18.72 0.17 -7.04
CA GLY A 267 19.59 -0.54 -6.10
C GLY A 267 19.58 -2.06 -6.25
N ASP A 268 19.20 -2.74 -5.17
CA ASP A 268 19.16 -4.21 -5.04
C ASP A 268 17.80 -4.82 -5.39
N ALA A 269 16.87 -4.06 -5.98
CA ALA A 269 15.59 -4.58 -6.42
C ALA A 269 15.78 -5.63 -7.52
N LYS A 270 15.43 -6.88 -7.19
CA LYS A 270 15.63 -8.05 -8.06
C LYS A 270 14.47 -9.03 -7.92
N SER A 271 14.25 -9.77 -9.00
CA SER A 271 13.34 -10.91 -9.08
C SER A 271 11.89 -10.50 -8.75
N PRO A 272 11.27 -9.70 -9.65
CA PRO A 272 9.88 -9.32 -9.52
C PRO A 272 8.99 -10.55 -9.68
N TYR A 273 7.98 -10.68 -8.81
CA TYR A 273 7.11 -11.85 -8.79
C TYR A 273 5.62 -11.52 -8.87
N ASP A 274 5.21 -10.29 -8.54
CA ASP A 274 3.81 -9.87 -8.63
C ASP A 274 3.68 -8.38 -8.99
N LEU A 275 2.54 -7.99 -9.57
CA LEU A 275 2.19 -6.63 -9.95
C LEU A 275 0.71 -6.39 -9.64
N ALA A 276 0.39 -5.22 -9.12
CA ALA A 276 -0.97 -4.78 -8.86
C ALA A 276 -1.21 -3.34 -9.33
N ILE A 277 -2.47 -3.02 -9.60
CA ILE A 277 -2.94 -1.65 -9.80
C ILE A 277 -3.61 -1.20 -8.51
N ILE A 278 -3.11 -0.11 -7.94
CA ILE A 278 -3.66 0.53 -6.74
C ILE A 278 -3.85 2.01 -7.07
N VAL A 279 -5.08 2.46 -7.26
CA VAL A 279 -5.34 3.90 -7.47
C VAL A 279 -5.53 4.58 -6.10
N PRO A 280 -4.87 5.72 -5.82
CA PRO A 280 -5.01 6.41 -4.55
C PRO A 280 -6.43 6.88 -4.30
N GLU A 281 -6.92 6.75 -3.06
CA GLU A 281 -8.31 7.12 -2.72
C GLU A 281 -8.63 8.60 -2.89
N VAL A 282 -7.63 9.47 -2.76
CA VAL A 282 -7.78 10.92 -2.97
C VAL A 282 -8.14 11.22 -4.43
N LEU A 283 -7.74 10.36 -5.36
CA LEU A 283 -8.18 10.41 -6.76
C LEU A 283 -9.54 9.74 -6.97
N TYR A 284 -10.25 9.29 -5.93
CA TYR A 284 -11.67 8.93 -6.04
C TYR A 284 -12.57 10.08 -5.55
N SER A 285 -12.12 10.93 -4.61
CA SER A 285 -12.97 12.02 -4.09
C SER A 285 -13.29 13.08 -5.14
N ASP A 286 -12.42 13.31 -6.12
CA ASP A 286 -12.70 14.17 -7.27
C ASP A 286 -13.65 13.51 -8.30
N TYR A 287 -13.86 12.19 -8.19
CA TYR A 287 -14.62 11.36 -9.13
C TYR A 287 -15.91 10.77 -8.52
N GLN A 288 -16.23 11.09 -7.25
CA GLN A 288 -17.40 10.53 -6.55
C GLN A 288 -18.77 10.97 -7.08
N ASN A 289 -18.84 11.73 -8.18
CA ASN A 289 -20.11 12.16 -8.77
C ASN A 289 -20.49 11.47 -10.09
N ASP A 290 -19.62 10.69 -10.73
CA ASP A 290 -19.94 10.07 -12.02
C ASP A 290 -19.98 8.53 -11.95
N ALA A 291 -21.07 7.96 -12.46
CA ALA A 291 -21.25 6.52 -12.65
C ALA A 291 -20.19 5.90 -13.60
N ASP A 292 -19.41 6.74 -14.28
CA ASP A 292 -18.42 6.38 -15.30
C ASP A 292 -17.11 5.84 -14.74
N ASP A 293 -16.87 5.84 -13.42
CA ASP A 293 -15.61 5.38 -12.79
C ASP A 293 -15.72 4.09 -11.97
N ALA A 294 -16.92 3.50 -11.86
CA ALA A 294 -17.12 2.22 -11.16
C ALA A 294 -16.29 1.07 -11.77
N TRP A 295 -16.05 1.12 -13.09
CA TRP A 295 -15.23 0.14 -13.80
C TRP A 295 -13.78 0.12 -13.32
N LEU A 296 -13.24 1.24 -12.80
CA LEU A 296 -11.86 1.32 -12.35
C LEU A 296 -11.64 0.52 -11.07
N HIS A 297 -12.65 0.52 -10.18
CA HIS A 297 -12.66 -0.36 -9.02
C HIS A 297 -12.77 -1.83 -9.43
N GLU A 298 -13.66 -2.14 -10.38
CA GLU A 298 -13.83 -3.49 -10.90
C GLU A 298 -12.53 -4.01 -11.56
N PHE A 299 -11.88 -3.17 -12.38
CA PHE A 299 -10.61 -3.50 -13.00
C PHE A 299 -9.52 -3.74 -11.95
N GLN A 300 -9.39 -2.87 -10.94
CA GLN A 300 -8.40 -3.08 -9.87
C GLN A 300 -8.56 -4.40 -9.13
N ASP A 301 -9.80 -4.81 -8.86
CA ASP A 301 -10.08 -6.02 -8.08
C ASP A 301 -9.89 -7.30 -8.94
N ALA A 302 -10.23 -7.22 -10.24
CA ALA A 302 -10.22 -8.36 -11.15
C ALA A 302 -9.00 -8.45 -12.08
N ALA A 303 -8.15 -7.42 -12.12
CA ALA A 303 -6.93 -7.45 -12.92
C ALA A 303 -5.99 -8.57 -12.44
N ARG A 304 -5.34 -9.21 -13.41
CA ARG A 304 -4.31 -10.22 -13.19
C ARG A 304 -3.10 -9.89 -14.04
N PHE A 305 -1.94 -10.12 -13.45
CA PHE A 305 -0.64 -9.86 -14.06
C PHE A 305 0.20 -11.13 -13.96
N GLU A 306 0.62 -11.67 -15.10
CA GLU A 306 1.60 -12.74 -15.13
C GLU A 306 2.97 -12.15 -15.46
N ILE A 307 3.89 -12.21 -14.51
CA ILE A 307 5.22 -11.62 -14.64
C ILE A 307 6.21 -12.62 -15.24
N THR A 308 7.01 -12.11 -16.17
CA THR A 308 8.19 -12.75 -16.72
C THR A 308 9.37 -11.81 -16.59
N SER A 309 10.48 -12.28 -16.02
CA SER A 309 11.71 -11.49 -15.85
C SER A 309 12.91 -12.31 -16.31
N ASP A 310 13.83 -11.64 -16.99
CA ASP A 310 15.04 -12.25 -17.53
C ASP A 310 16.21 -12.06 -16.54
N GLY A 311 16.22 -12.88 -15.49
CA GLY A 311 17.30 -12.93 -14.49
C GLY A 311 17.06 -12.10 -13.24
N ASP A 312 18.13 -11.88 -12.46
CA ASP A 312 18.09 -11.18 -11.17
C ASP A 312 18.22 -9.65 -11.35
N ILE A 313 17.25 -9.05 -12.05
CA ILE A 313 17.15 -7.60 -12.28
C ILE A 313 15.77 -7.07 -11.87
N ALA A 314 15.62 -5.74 -11.81
CA ALA A 314 14.35 -5.10 -11.48
C ALA A 314 13.34 -5.12 -12.64
N ASP A 315 13.82 -5.18 -13.88
CA ASP A 315 12.98 -5.09 -15.07
C ASP A 315 12.17 -6.36 -15.30
N PHE A 316 10.98 -6.20 -15.87
CA PHE A 316 10.11 -7.33 -16.21
C PHE A 316 9.10 -7.01 -17.31
N THR A 317 8.50 -8.07 -17.84
CA THR A 317 7.32 -8.01 -18.71
C THR A 317 6.13 -8.61 -17.99
N ALA A 318 4.99 -7.93 -18.00
CA ALA A 318 3.74 -8.45 -17.47
C ALA A 318 2.72 -8.68 -18.59
N SER A 319 2.10 -9.87 -18.61
CA SER A 319 0.86 -10.11 -19.35
C SER A 319 -0.32 -9.61 -18.52
N VAL A 320 -1.16 -8.77 -19.11
CA VAL A 320 -2.29 -8.11 -18.46
C VAL A 320 -3.58 -8.79 -18.88
N SER A 321 -4.41 -9.16 -17.91
CA SER A 321 -5.79 -9.60 -18.13
C SER A 321 -6.76 -8.97 -17.13
N TRP A 322 -8.03 -8.83 -17.55
CA TRP A 322 -9.14 -8.45 -16.69
C TRP A 322 -10.06 -9.67 -16.55
N GLY A 323 -10.01 -10.34 -15.39
CA GLY A 323 -10.61 -11.66 -15.24
C GLY A 323 -9.95 -12.67 -16.20
N ASP A 324 -10.77 -13.36 -16.98
CA ASP A 324 -10.31 -14.35 -17.97
C ASP A 324 -9.99 -13.72 -19.35
N ILE A 325 -10.16 -12.40 -19.51
CA ILE A 325 -9.99 -11.70 -20.79
C ILE A 325 -8.56 -11.14 -20.90
N PRO A 326 -7.72 -11.62 -21.83
CA PRO A 326 -6.37 -11.10 -22.04
C PRO A 326 -6.38 -9.76 -22.80
N TYR A 327 -5.65 -8.77 -22.30
CA TYR A 327 -5.49 -7.45 -22.93
C TYR A 327 -4.19 -7.32 -23.71
N GLY A 328 -3.08 -7.89 -23.23
CA GLY A 328 -1.79 -7.82 -23.91
C GLY A 328 -0.61 -7.85 -22.95
N ARG A 329 0.56 -7.37 -23.40
CA ARG A 329 1.82 -7.40 -22.65
C ARG A 329 2.52 -6.06 -22.63
N ILE A 330 3.04 -5.68 -21.46
CA ILE A 330 3.79 -4.44 -21.24
C ILE A 330 5.14 -4.77 -20.59
N ALA A 331 6.21 -4.20 -21.12
CA ALA A 331 7.53 -4.21 -20.51
C ALA A 331 7.71 -2.98 -19.60
N TYR A 332 8.26 -3.21 -18.41
CA TYR A 332 8.55 -2.22 -17.38
C TYR A 332 10.06 -2.18 -17.15
N ARG A 333 10.67 -1.02 -17.39
CA ARG A 333 12.11 -0.78 -17.21
C ARG A 333 12.37 0.31 -16.20
N PHE A 334 13.26 0.05 -15.26
CA PHE A 334 13.59 0.98 -14.19
C PHE A 334 14.99 1.55 -14.37
N ALA A 335 15.12 2.86 -14.18
CA ALA A 335 16.40 3.54 -14.22
C ALA A 335 16.53 4.53 -13.06
N ASP A 336 17.73 4.66 -12.52
CA ASP A 336 18.05 5.73 -11.58
C ASP A 336 18.03 7.07 -12.28
N ARG A 337 17.37 8.06 -11.68
CA ARG A 337 17.44 9.43 -12.17
C ARG A 337 18.80 10.01 -11.79
N PRO A 338 19.45 10.78 -12.68
CA PRO A 338 20.73 11.43 -12.37
C PRO A 338 20.72 12.33 -11.12
N LYS A 339 19.53 12.76 -10.69
CA LYS A 339 19.30 13.69 -9.57
C LYS A 339 18.49 13.05 -8.42
N GLY A 340 18.52 11.73 -8.30
CA GLY A 340 17.83 10.98 -7.24
C GLY A 340 16.40 10.54 -7.60
N GLY A 341 15.99 9.40 -7.05
CA GLY A 341 14.71 8.74 -7.34
C GLY A 341 14.75 7.88 -8.59
N VAL A 342 13.62 7.26 -8.90
CA VAL A 342 13.52 6.24 -9.96
C VAL A 342 12.62 6.70 -11.11
N LEU A 343 13.04 6.39 -12.32
CA LEU A 343 12.25 6.52 -13.54
C LEU A 343 11.71 5.15 -13.92
N LEU A 344 10.41 5.08 -14.19
CA LEU A 344 9.77 3.93 -14.83
C LEU A 344 9.51 4.27 -16.30
N GLU A 345 10.09 3.48 -17.20
CA GLU A 345 9.78 3.47 -18.61
C GLU A 345 8.88 2.27 -18.95
N THR A 346 7.87 2.49 -19.79
CA THR A 346 6.94 1.43 -20.20
C THR A 346 6.87 1.30 -21.71
N GLU A 347 6.92 0.06 -22.21
CA GLU A 347 6.83 -0.29 -23.62
C GLU A 347 5.71 -1.33 -23.81
N VAL A 348 4.71 -1.00 -24.64
CA VAL A 348 3.63 -1.94 -24.98
C VAL A 348 4.15 -2.89 -26.07
N LEU A 349 4.21 -4.18 -25.78
CA LEU A 349 4.77 -5.20 -26.69
C LEU A 349 3.69 -5.74 -27.64
N ASP A 350 2.54 -6.06 -27.06
CA ASP A 350 1.32 -6.48 -27.77
C ASP A 350 0.10 -5.99 -26.98
N TRP A 351 -0.97 -5.65 -27.70
CA TRP A 351 -2.19 -5.12 -27.09
C TRP A 351 -3.41 -5.40 -27.96
N ASN A 352 -4.53 -5.73 -27.34
CA ASN A 352 -5.80 -5.97 -27.99
C ASN A 352 -6.67 -4.70 -27.90
N ASP A 353 -6.65 -3.89 -28.96
CA ASP A 353 -7.38 -2.61 -29.02
C ASP A 353 -8.91 -2.79 -29.13
N ASP A 354 -9.39 -4.00 -29.44
CA ASP A 354 -10.82 -4.27 -29.63
C ASP A 354 -11.57 -4.55 -28.31
N GLU A 355 -10.85 -4.70 -27.19
CA GLU A 355 -11.47 -4.95 -25.88
C GLU A 355 -12.12 -3.70 -25.28
N LEU A 356 -13.09 -3.94 -24.40
CA LEU A 356 -13.80 -2.88 -23.70
C LEU A 356 -12.81 -2.01 -22.89
N ARG A 357 -12.82 -0.69 -23.12
CA ARG A 357 -11.96 0.28 -22.42
C ARG A 357 -10.46 -0.01 -22.58
N SER A 358 -10.07 -0.60 -23.71
CA SER A 358 -8.68 -1.01 -23.98
C SER A 358 -7.68 0.14 -23.84
N GLU A 359 -7.99 1.33 -24.36
CA GLU A 359 -7.12 2.51 -24.24
C GLU A 359 -6.97 2.97 -22.78
N GLU A 360 -8.05 2.99 -22.01
CA GLU A 360 -8.03 3.41 -20.61
C GLU A 360 -7.28 2.40 -19.73
N VAL A 361 -7.51 1.10 -19.93
CA VAL A 361 -6.79 0.02 -19.25
C VAL A 361 -5.28 0.13 -19.54
N GLN A 362 -4.89 0.32 -20.81
CA GLN A 362 -3.50 0.47 -21.20
C GLN A 362 -2.86 1.69 -20.51
N LYS A 363 -3.57 2.83 -20.48
CA LYS A 363 -3.09 4.06 -19.86
C LYS A 363 -2.86 3.90 -18.36
N ILE A 364 -3.76 3.20 -17.67
CA ILE A 364 -3.68 2.94 -16.23
C ILE A 364 -2.51 2.00 -15.92
N CYS A 365 -2.33 0.93 -16.71
CA CYS A 365 -1.25 -0.04 -16.55
C CYS A 365 0.15 0.55 -16.80
N ARG A 366 0.24 1.79 -17.31
CA ARG A 366 1.50 2.49 -17.59
C ARG A 366 1.77 3.66 -16.63
N LYS A 367 0.83 3.99 -15.75
CA LYS A 367 0.98 5.11 -14.83
C LYS A 367 1.76 4.66 -13.59
N ALA A 368 2.99 5.14 -13.44
CA ALA A 368 3.87 4.82 -12.32
C ALA A 368 3.22 5.00 -10.94
N ASP A 369 2.36 6.03 -10.79
CA ASP A 369 1.64 6.27 -9.54
C ASP A 369 0.62 5.20 -9.17
N PHE A 370 0.15 4.42 -10.14
CA PHE A 370 -0.90 3.41 -9.97
C PHE A 370 -0.33 1.99 -9.85
N LEU A 371 0.92 1.79 -10.27
CA LEU A 371 1.56 0.48 -10.26
C LEU A 371 2.15 0.18 -8.88
N THR A 372 1.99 -1.08 -8.46
CA THR A 372 2.70 -1.64 -7.31
C THR A 372 3.34 -2.96 -7.70
N ALA A 373 4.67 -3.01 -7.80
CA ALA A 373 5.42 -4.21 -8.17
C ALA A 373 6.21 -4.76 -6.97
N TYR A 374 6.18 -6.08 -6.80
CA TYR A 374 6.75 -6.78 -5.65
C TYR A 374 7.96 -7.61 -6.03
N TYR A 375 8.99 -7.57 -5.19
CA TYR A 375 10.29 -8.19 -5.46
C TYR A 375 10.74 -9.10 -4.32
N ASP A 376 11.39 -10.21 -4.65
CA ASP A 376 11.93 -11.14 -3.65
C ASP A 376 13.03 -10.52 -2.78
N SER A 377 13.71 -9.54 -3.34
CA SER A 377 14.70 -8.69 -2.67
C SER A 377 14.14 -7.83 -1.52
N SER A 378 12.86 -7.99 -1.13
CA SER A 378 12.15 -7.20 -0.10
C SER A 378 11.92 -5.73 -0.48
N HIS A 379 11.99 -5.45 -1.77
CA HIS A 379 11.63 -4.17 -2.34
C HIS A 379 10.20 -4.20 -2.87
N THR A 380 9.54 -3.06 -2.79
CA THR A 380 8.27 -2.81 -3.49
C THR A 380 8.41 -1.51 -4.24
N PHE A 381 8.14 -1.52 -5.54
CA PHE A 381 7.90 -0.28 -6.28
C PHE A 381 6.44 0.13 -6.09
N ALA A 382 6.17 1.31 -5.56
CA ALA A 382 4.83 1.85 -5.39
C ALA A 382 4.87 3.38 -5.54
N ARG A 383 3.80 4.00 -6.06
CA ARG A 383 3.70 5.48 -6.16
C ARG A 383 4.92 6.15 -6.80
N GLY A 384 5.50 5.52 -7.83
CA GLY A 384 6.67 6.05 -8.53
C GLY A 384 7.99 5.97 -7.75
N SER A 385 8.07 5.21 -6.65
CA SER A 385 9.29 5.08 -5.84
C SER A 385 9.50 3.64 -5.37
N PHE A 386 10.74 3.26 -5.10
CA PHE A 386 11.05 2.00 -4.44
C PHE A 386 11.02 2.17 -2.92
N TYR A 387 10.51 1.15 -2.24
CA TYR A 387 10.49 1.05 -0.79
C TYR A 387 11.08 -0.28 -0.36
N GLN A 388 11.85 -0.26 0.72
CA GLN A 388 12.34 -1.47 1.36
C GLN A 388 11.52 -1.75 2.62
N THR A 389 10.91 -2.93 2.67
CA THR A 389 10.23 -3.40 3.88
C THR A 389 11.26 -4.00 4.83
N ARG A 390 11.32 -3.49 6.07
CA ARG A 390 12.18 -4.06 7.11
C ARG A 390 11.41 -5.06 7.93
N PHE A 391 11.37 -6.31 7.46
CA PHE A 391 10.76 -7.40 8.21
C PHE A 391 11.48 -7.59 9.53
N ARG A 392 10.71 -7.73 10.61
CA ARG A 392 11.29 -8.14 11.90
C ARG A 392 11.60 -9.63 11.88
N ASP A 393 12.68 -10.02 12.55
CA ASP A 393 13.10 -11.42 12.71
C ASP A 393 12.22 -12.16 13.75
N ALA A 394 10.90 -12.00 13.66
CA ALA A 394 9.94 -12.75 14.45
C ALA A 394 9.49 -13.97 13.63
N GLN A 395 9.55 -15.15 14.24
CA GLN A 395 9.19 -16.41 13.57
C GLN A 395 7.76 -16.81 13.94
N PHE A 396 6.99 -17.26 12.95
CA PHE A 396 5.70 -17.90 13.21
C PHE A 396 5.91 -19.37 13.59
N THR A 397 5.46 -19.78 14.78
CA THR A 397 5.76 -21.12 15.31
C THR A 397 4.61 -22.11 15.23
N ASP A 398 3.38 -21.63 15.05
CA ASP A 398 2.16 -22.43 15.27
C ASP A 398 1.76 -23.20 13.99
N TRP A 399 2.76 -23.86 13.41
CA TRP A 399 2.60 -24.79 12.31
C TRP A 399 2.12 -26.15 12.81
N LYS A 400 1.15 -26.72 12.11
CA LYS A 400 0.75 -28.12 12.18
C LYS A 400 1.18 -28.80 10.88
N TRP A 401 1.78 -29.98 10.98
CA TRP A 401 2.31 -30.70 9.82
C TRP A 401 1.51 -31.97 9.60
N VAL A 402 1.13 -32.21 8.35
CA VAL A 402 0.36 -33.39 7.94
C VAL A 402 1.05 -34.12 6.80
N ASP A 403 0.82 -35.42 6.74
CA ASP A 403 1.18 -36.25 5.59
C ASP A 403 0.04 -36.24 4.58
N LEU A 404 0.27 -35.63 3.42
CA LEU A 404 -0.69 -35.58 2.32
C LEU A 404 -0.46 -36.68 1.29
N GLY A 405 0.32 -37.70 1.63
CA GLY A 405 0.48 -38.91 0.82
C GLY A 405 -0.87 -39.51 0.43
N GLY A 406 -1.14 -39.57 -0.88
CA GLY A 406 -2.41 -40.06 -1.43
C GLY A 406 -3.48 -39.00 -1.65
N PHE A 407 -3.18 -37.72 -1.35
CA PHE A 407 -4.03 -36.57 -1.65
C PHE A 407 -3.36 -35.65 -2.68
N GLU A 408 -4.16 -34.96 -3.48
CA GLU A 408 -3.70 -34.05 -4.53
C GLU A 408 -3.63 -32.62 -3.98
N VAL A 409 -2.42 -32.11 -3.71
CA VAL A 409 -2.22 -30.81 -3.06
C VAL A 409 -2.73 -29.59 -3.85
N LYS A 410 -2.97 -29.75 -5.17
CA LYS A 410 -3.59 -28.72 -6.01
C LYS A 410 -5.12 -28.84 -6.06
N ALA A 411 -5.66 -30.03 -5.77
CA ALA A 411 -7.10 -30.27 -5.80
C ALA A 411 -7.70 -29.83 -4.46
N GLU A 412 -8.10 -28.57 -4.39
CA GLU A 412 -8.76 -28.01 -3.20
C GLU A 412 -10.04 -28.76 -2.87
N LYS A 413 -10.92 -28.94 -3.87
CA LYS A 413 -12.29 -29.45 -3.72
C LYS A 413 -12.51 -30.71 -4.57
N PRO A 414 -13.40 -31.64 -4.16
CA PRO A 414 -13.83 -32.73 -5.01
C PRO A 414 -14.80 -32.17 -6.05
N LEU A 415 -14.38 -32.13 -7.31
CA LEU A 415 -15.17 -31.55 -8.40
C LEU A 415 -15.67 -32.67 -9.33
N THR A 416 -16.88 -32.49 -9.85
CA THR A 416 -17.57 -33.36 -10.81
C THR A 416 -18.25 -32.52 -11.91
N GLY A 417 -18.91 -33.22 -12.83
CA GLY A 417 -19.66 -32.59 -13.92
C GLY A 417 -18.80 -32.07 -15.08
N PRO A 418 -19.42 -31.43 -16.09
CA PRO A 418 -18.71 -30.90 -17.25
C PRO A 418 -17.64 -29.87 -16.82
N ASN A 419 -16.41 -30.05 -17.31
CA ASN A 419 -15.25 -29.19 -17.02
C ASN A 419 -14.82 -29.13 -15.55
N ASN A 420 -15.23 -30.09 -14.71
CA ASN A 420 -14.81 -30.17 -13.31
C ASN A 420 -15.16 -28.91 -12.50
N ARG A 421 -16.41 -28.43 -12.63
CA ARG A 421 -16.87 -27.15 -12.02
C ARG A 421 -17.95 -27.31 -10.95
N THR A 422 -18.50 -28.50 -10.74
CA THR A 422 -19.56 -28.74 -9.76
C THR A 422 -18.97 -29.43 -8.54
N LEU A 423 -19.22 -28.91 -7.34
CA LEU A 423 -18.79 -29.55 -6.10
C LEU A 423 -19.50 -30.91 -5.92
N ASP A 424 -18.72 -31.97 -5.72
CA ASP A 424 -19.23 -33.31 -5.42
C ASP A 424 -19.52 -33.46 -3.93
N VAL A 425 -20.69 -32.98 -3.52
CA VAL A 425 -21.14 -33.03 -2.12
C VAL A 425 -21.38 -34.48 -1.66
N GLU A 426 -21.74 -35.39 -2.56
CA GLU A 426 -22.03 -36.78 -2.22
C GLU A 426 -20.76 -37.62 -2.09
N GLY A 427 -19.78 -37.41 -2.97
CA GLY A 427 -18.48 -38.08 -2.93
C GLY A 427 -17.49 -37.50 -1.92
N MET A 428 -17.79 -36.35 -1.31
CA MET A 428 -16.88 -35.70 -0.35
C MET A 428 -16.63 -36.58 0.87
N GLY A 429 -15.35 -36.89 1.13
CA GLY A 429 -14.95 -37.77 2.23
C GLY A 429 -15.03 -39.27 1.91
N GLU A 430 -15.53 -39.68 0.74
CA GLU A 430 -15.52 -41.08 0.28
C GLU A 430 -14.11 -41.55 -0.08
N ALA A 431 -13.86 -42.86 -0.10
CA ALA A 431 -12.53 -43.43 -0.34
C ALA A 431 -11.82 -42.91 -1.61
N SER A 432 -12.58 -42.55 -2.65
CA SER A 432 -12.08 -41.98 -3.91
C SER A 432 -11.73 -40.49 -3.88
N ASP A 433 -12.14 -39.75 -2.86
CA ASP A 433 -11.88 -38.31 -2.73
C ASP A 433 -10.45 -38.04 -2.27
N THR A 434 -9.60 -37.63 -3.22
CA THR A 434 -8.19 -37.27 -2.99
C THR A 434 -7.98 -35.77 -2.81
N SER A 435 -9.04 -34.97 -2.73
CA SER A 435 -8.94 -33.51 -2.54
C SER A 435 -8.56 -33.12 -1.10
N LEU A 436 -8.16 -31.87 -0.90
CA LEU A 436 -7.89 -31.32 0.44
C LEU A 436 -9.15 -31.25 1.32
N PHE A 437 -10.33 -31.06 0.71
CA PHE A 437 -11.61 -31.19 1.40
C PHE A 437 -11.83 -32.63 1.86
N GLY A 438 -11.53 -33.62 1.01
CA GLY A 438 -11.54 -35.03 1.36
C GLY A 438 -10.60 -35.37 2.50
N TYR A 439 -9.38 -34.81 2.50
CA TYR A 439 -8.45 -34.92 3.62
C TYR A 439 -9.09 -34.39 4.91
N THR A 440 -9.67 -33.19 4.86
CA THR A 440 -10.27 -32.55 6.04
C THR A 440 -11.36 -33.43 6.63
N VAL A 441 -12.29 -33.97 5.84
CA VAL A 441 -13.33 -34.88 6.35
C VAL A 441 -12.75 -36.16 6.95
N LYS A 442 -11.77 -36.78 6.28
CA LYS A 442 -11.23 -38.10 6.66
C LYS A 442 -10.21 -38.07 7.78
N LYS A 443 -9.49 -36.96 7.95
CA LYS A 443 -8.22 -36.92 8.71
C LYS A 443 -8.10 -35.73 9.67
N TRP A 444 -9.08 -34.82 9.72
CA TRP A 444 -9.02 -33.67 10.62
C TRP A 444 -8.85 -34.04 12.10
N PHE A 445 -9.41 -35.15 12.53
CA PHE A 445 -9.32 -35.60 13.91
C PHE A 445 -7.88 -35.91 14.35
N GLU A 446 -7.02 -36.36 13.42
CA GLU A 446 -5.60 -36.62 13.69
C GLU A 446 -4.86 -35.33 14.05
N LEU A 447 -5.20 -34.23 13.35
CA LEU A 447 -4.69 -32.87 13.64
C LEU A 447 -5.15 -32.28 14.98
N GLN A 448 -6.22 -32.85 15.54
CA GLN A 448 -6.77 -32.50 16.85
C GLN A 448 -6.27 -33.42 17.97
N GLY A 449 -5.42 -34.40 17.63
CA GLY A 449 -4.82 -35.35 18.56
C GLY A 449 -5.79 -36.44 19.03
N HIS A 450 -6.83 -36.75 18.24
CA HIS A 450 -7.73 -37.87 18.51
C HIS A 450 -7.34 -39.10 17.68
N ASP A 451 -7.68 -40.28 18.19
CA ASP A 451 -7.47 -41.56 17.49
C ASP A 451 -8.62 -41.89 16.50
N ALA A 452 -9.73 -41.15 16.58
CA ALA A 452 -10.92 -41.31 15.75
C ALA A 452 -11.61 -39.96 15.52
N PRO A 453 -12.49 -39.83 14.49
CA PRO A 453 -13.33 -38.66 14.31
C PRO A 453 -14.12 -38.28 15.57
N VAL A 454 -14.09 -37.00 15.95
CA VAL A 454 -14.77 -36.47 17.14
C VAL A 454 -15.46 -35.15 16.83
N GLY A 455 -16.69 -35.02 17.31
CA GLY A 455 -17.49 -33.81 17.27
C GLY A 455 -18.17 -33.59 15.91
N TRP A 456 -18.61 -32.35 15.71
CA TRP A 456 -19.31 -31.92 14.51
C TRP A 456 -18.34 -31.33 13.51
N LEU A 457 -18.47 -31.68 12.23
CA LEU A 457 -17.77 -31.05 11.12
C LEU A 457 -18.79 -30.70 10.05
N ALA A 458 -18.83 -29.46 9.59
CA ALA A 458 -19.68 -29.04 8.48
C ALA A 458 -18.87 -28.31 7.43
N CYS A 459 -19.07 -28.66 6.16
CA CYS A 459 -18.55 -27.92 5.02
C CYS A 459 -19.47 -26.72 4.75
N ASP A 460 -18.94 -25.49 4.72
CA ASP A 460 -19.70 -24.25 4.48
C ASP A 460 -19.24 -23.48 3.22
N ASP A 461 -18.59 -24.20 2.30
CA ASP A 461 -18.16 -23.68 1.00
C ASP A 461 -19.33 -23.12 0.15
N GLY A 462 -19.29 -21.82 -0.15
CA GLY A 462 -20.31 -21.17 -0.98
C GLY A 462 -20.37 -19.65 -0.91
N SER A 463 -21.32 -19.07 -1.65
CA SER A 463 -21.55 -17.62 -1.63
C SER A 463 -21.87 -17.14 -0.21
N MET A 464 -21.11 -16.16 0.28
CA MET A 464 -21.17 -15.62 1.65
C MET A 464 -20.68 -16.57 2.76
N GLU A 465 -19.83 -17.56 2.46
CA GLU A 465 -19.25 -18.51 3.41
C GLU A 465 -18.58 -17.87 4.64
N SER A 466 -18.66 -18.59 5.76
CA SER A 466 -17.93 -18.25 6.99
C SER A 466 -16.57 -18.95 7.07
N ALA A 467 -16.45 -20.16 6.54
CA ALA A 467 -15.19 -20.89 6.34
C ALA A 467 -15.45 -22.03 5.36
N ASP A 468 -14.39 -22.68 4.86
CA ASP A 468 -14.57 -23.91 4.06
C ASP A 468 -15.15 -25.02 4.95
N PHE A 469 -14.63 -25.17 6.16
CA PHE A 469 -15.18 -26.05 7.18
C PHE A 469 -15.31 -25.37 8.54
N ILE A 470 -16.34 -25.78 9.28
CA ILE A 470 -16.58 -25.41 10.67
C ILE A 470 -16.55 -26.71 11.47
N HIS A 471 -15.72 -26.75 12.51
CA HIS A 471 -15.63 -27.90 13.42
C HIS A 471 -16.00 -27.47 14.84
N TYR A 472 -16.82 -28.28 15.50
CA TYR A 472 -17.18 -28.09 16.90
C TYR A 472 -16.96 -29.37 17.70
N ASP A 473 -16.00 -29.33 18.63
CA ASP A 473 -15.76 -30.39 19.61
C ASP A 473 -16.53 -30.08 20.90
N PRO A 474 -17.60 -30.83 21.23
CA PRO A 474 -18.39 -30.59 22.43
C PRO A 474 -17.65 -30.96 23.72
N ASP A 475 -16.70 -31.91 23.68
CA ASP A 475 -15.95 -32.37 24.84
C ASP A 475 -14.91 -31.34 25.25
N LYS A 476 -14.19 -30.78 24.26
CA LYS A 476 -13.24 -29.68 24.48
C LYS A 476 -13.91 -28.31 24.55
N ARG A 477 -15.18 -28.21 24.14
CA ARG A 477 -15.90 -26.95 23.90
C ARG A 477 -15.07 -26.04 23.01
N GLU A 478 -14.74 -26.53 21.83
CA GLU A 478 -13.86 -25.85 20.90
C GLU A 478 -14.55 -25.65 19.56
N LEU A 479 -14.64 -24.40 19.11
CA LEU A 479 -15.15 -24.02 17.80
C LEU A 479 -13.99 -23.61 16.90
N SER A 480 -13.86 -24.27 15.76
CA SER A 480 -12.80 -24.06 14.79
C SER A 480 -13.36 -23.61 13.43
N LEU A 481 -12.82 -22.54 12.87
CA LEU A 481 -13.00 -22.16 11.46
C LEU A 481 -11.78 -22.61 10.67
N ILE A 482 -11.99 -23.38 9.61
CA ILE A 482 -10.94 -24.01 8.82
C ILE A 482 -11.04 -23.49 7.39
N HIS A 483 -9.98 -22.83 6.94
CA HIS A 483 -9.87 -22.25 5.60
C HIS A 483 -8.88 -23.08 4.78
N VAL A 484 -9.35 -23.72 3.72
CA VAL A 484 -8.59 -24.69 2.94
C VAL A 484 -8.33 -24.13 1.55
N LYS A 485 -7.06 -24.07 1.15
CA LYS A 485 -6.67 -23.61 -0.18
C LYS A 485 -5.68 -24.57 -0.82
N GLY A 486 -5.93 -24.89 -2.09
CA GLY A 486 -4.98 -25.65 -2.91
C GLY A 486 -3.64 -24.93 -3.05
N SER A 487 -2.56 -25.69 -3.18
CA SER A 487 -1.24 -25.14 -3.52
C SER A 487 -1.21 -24.67 -4.98
N GLY A 488 -0.49 -23.59 -5.27
CA GLY A 488 -0.21 -23.17 -6.65
C GLY A 488 0.73 -24.13 -7.40
N SER A 489 1.36 -25.09 -6.71
CA SER A 489 2.32 -26.04 -7.28
C SER A 489 2.21 -27.42 -6.62
N ASP A 490 2.26 -28.47 -7.44
CA ASP A 490 2.33 -29.89 -7.08
C ASP A 490 3.77 -30.45 -7.08
N SER A 491 4.78 -29.59 -7.26
CA SER A 491 6.16 -30.04 -7.27
C SER A 491 6.56 -30.59 -5.89
N ASP A 492 7.25 -31.74 -5.87
CA ASP A 492 7.95 -32.26 -4.69
C ASP A 492 9.01 -31.26 -4.17
N ASN A 493 9.44 -30.35 -5.03
CA ASN A 493 10.34 -29.26 -4.72
C ASN A 493 9.64 -27.89 -4.75
N ARG A 494 8.35 -27.83 -4.43
CA ARG A 494 7.62 -26.55 -4.28
C ARG A 494 8.28 -25.62 -3.25
N GLY A 495 8.38 -24.34 -3.58
CA GLY A 495 9.00 -23.31 -2.75
C GLY A 495 8.01 -22.57 -1.87
N ILE A 496 8.51 -21.78 -0.93
CA ILE A 496 7.70 -20.85 -0.12
C ILE A 496 7.06 -19.82 -1.05
N SER A 497 5.73 -19.64 -0.97
CA SER A 497 4.95 -18.63 -1.70
C SER A 497 4.17 -17.82 -0.69
N VAL A 498 4.42 -16.51 -0.58
CA VAL A 498 3.64 -15.63 0.30
C VAL A 498 2.23 -15.44 -0.26
N THR A 499 2.11 -15.30 -1.58
CA THR A 499 0.85 -15.11 -2.32
C THR A 499 -0.16 -16.24 -2.07
N ASP A 500 0.29 -17.50 -2.01
CA ASP A 500 -0.59 -18.65 -1.75
C ASP A 500 -1.22 -18.56 -0.34
N TYR A 501 -0.55 -17.92 0.62
CA TYR A 501 -1.06 -17.69 1.98
C TYR A 501 -1.88 -16.41 2.11
N GLU A 502 -1.52 -15.32 1.42
CA GLU A 502 -2.25 -14.04 1.51
C GLU A 502 -3.74 -14.21 1.22
N VAL A 503 -4.09 -15.00 0.21
CA VAL A 503 -5.48 -15.25 -0.19
C VAL A 503 -6.28 -15.91 0.94
N VAL A 504 -5.76 -17.02 1.48
CA VAL A 504 -6.45 -17.82 2.50
C VAL A 504 -6.41 -17.16 3.88
N VAL A 505 -5.32 -16.48 4.22
CA VAL A 505 -5.20 -15.69 5.46
C VAL A 505 -6.19 -14.51 5.43
N GLY A 506 -6.33 -13.82 4.31
CA GLY A 506 -7.31 -12.74 4.16
C GLY A 506 -8.75 -13.24 4.35
N GLN A 507 -9.09 -14.42 3.82
CA GLN A 507 -10.39 -15.05 4.06
C GLN A 507 -10.58 -15.41 5.54
N ALA A 508 -9.56 -16.03 6.15
CA ALA A 508 -9.59 -16.43 7.55
C ALA A 508 -9.83 -15.24 8.49
N VAL A 509 -9.05 -14.18 8.31
CA VAL A 509 -9.13 -12.95 9.12
C VAL A 509 -10.48 -12.24 8.95
N LYS A 510 -10.96 -12.10 7.70
CA LYS A 510 -12.27 -11.47 7.40
C LYS A 510 -13.41 -12.17 8.16
N ASN A 511 -13.32 -13.48 8.29
CA ASN A 511 -14.39 -14.31 8.80
C ASN A 511 -14.30 -14.61 10.31
N ILE A 512 -13.30 -14.09 11.03
CA ILE A 512 -13.19 -14.23 12.50
C ILE A 512 -14.46 -13.77 13.22
N ARG A 513 -15.21 -12.83 12.67
CA ARG A 513 -16.51 -12.36 13.21
C ARG A 513 -17.56 -13.48 13.38
N TYR A 514 -17.42 -14.59 12.64
CA TYR A 514 -18.27 -15.77 12.76
C TYR A 514 -17.81 -16.73 13.86
N LEU A 515 -16.75 -16.43 14.61
CA LEU A 515 -16.43 -17.15 15.85
C LEU A 515 -17.36 -16.79 17.02
N ASP A 516 -18.30 -15.87 16.83
CA ASP A 516 -19.42 -15.69 17.75
C ASP A 516 -20.49 -16.75 17.49
N ARG A 517 -20.88 -17.48 18.54
CA ARG A 517 -21.89 -18.55 18.50
C ARG A 517 -23.21 -18.13 17.84
N THR A 518 -23.62 -16.88 18.00
CA THR A 518 -24.89 -16.37 17.43
C THR A 518 -24.72 -16.21 15.94
N ASN A 519 -23.64 -15.55 15.55
CA ASN A 519 -23.31 -15.31 14.14
C ASN A 519 -23.10 -16.62 13.37
N ILE A 520 -22.46 -17.63 13.96
CA ILE A 520 -22.25 -18.93 13.28
C ILE A 520 -23.55 -19.72 13.20
N ALA A 521 -24.36 -19.76 14.25
CA ALA A 521 -25.63 -20.48 14.25
C ALA A 521 -26.59 -19.88 13.21
N ASP A 522 -26.72 -18.55 13.19
CA ASP A 522 -27.53 -17.84 12.21
C ASP A 522 -27.02 -18.08 10.78
N LYS A 523 -25.69 -18.04 10.59
CA LYS A 523 -25.07 -18.31 9.29
C LYS A 523 -25.35 -19.74 8.80
N LEU A 524 -25.21 -20.73 9.67
CA LEU A 524 -25.48 -22.13 9.34
C LEU A 524 -26.96 -22.35 8.98
N ARG A 525 -27.89 -21.64 9.64
CA ARG A 525 -29.33 -21.65 9.34
C ARG A 525 -29.66 -21.02 7.99
N GLU A 526 -29.07 -19.87 7.67
CA GLU A 526 -29.26 -19.21 6.37
C GLU A 526 -28.86 -20.12 5.20
N GLY A 527 -27.83 -20.96 5.41
CA GLY A 527 -27.35 -21.93 4.42
C GLY A 527 -28.17 -23.21 4.28
N ALA A 528 -29.19 -23.45 5.12
CA ALA A 528 -29.89 -24.74 5.21
C ALA A 528 -30.60 -25.18 3.90
N GLY A 529 -30.90 -24.24 3.00
CA GLY A 529 -31.50 -24.53 1.69
C GLY A 529 -30.52 -24.92 0.59
N ASN A 530 -29.21 -24.84 0.84
CA ASN A 530 -28.18 -25.13 -0.17
C ASN A 530 -27.84 -26.63 -0.20
N GLN A 531 -27.45 -27.16 -1.36
CA GLN A 531 -27.05 -28.56 -1.50
C GLN A 531 -25.95 -28.97 -0.52
N ILE A 532 -25.05 -28.03 -0.20
CA ILE A 532 -23.95 -28.21 0.74
C ILE A 532 -24.38 -28.31 2.21
N ALA A 533 -25.64 -27.98 2.55
CA ALA A 533 -26.16 -28.13 3.90
C ALA A 533 -26.13 -29.59 4.39
N SER A 534 -26.13 -30.55 3.47
CA SER A 534 -26.00 -31.99 3.79
C SER A 534 -24.55 -32.46 3.99
N ALA A 535 -23.54 -31.61 3.75
CA ALA A 535 -22.13 -31.93 3.99
C ALA A 535 -21.77 -31.65 5.44
N VAL A 536 -22.31 -32.48 6.33
CA VAL A 536 -22.10 -32.39 7.78
C VAL A 536 -21.94 -33.79 8.35
N TRP A 537 -21.03 -33.92 9.32
CA TRP A 537 -20.64 -35.17 9.95
C TRP A 537 -20.64 -35.00 11.47
N LEU A 538 -21.06 -36.04 12.17
CA LEU A 538 -20.92 -36.20 13.62
C LEU A 538 -20.08 -37.45 13.87
N ASP A 539 -18.93 -37.30 14.53
CA ASP A 539 -18.00 -38.39 14.81
C ASP A 539 -17.65 -39.21 13.54
N GLY A 540 -17.52 -38.50 12.41
CA GLY A 540 -17.20 -39.09 11.10
C GLY A 540 -18.39 -39.66 10.33
N GLU A 541 -19.56 -39.78 10.97
CA GLU A 541 -20.77 -40.30 10.34
C GLU A 541 -21.59 -39.15 9.73
N ARG A 542 -21.93 -39.28 8.44
CA ARG A 542 -22.65 -38.24 7.71
C ARG A 542 -24.07 -38.04 8.24
N GLN A 543 -24.46 -36.78 8.43
CA GLN A 543 -25.75 -36.38 8.97
C GLN A 543 -26.67 -35.84 7.86
N PRO A 544 -27.99 -35.91 8.02
CA PRO A 544 -28.94 -35.45 7.00
C PRO A 544 -28.94 -33.92 6.82
N ASP A 545 -28.69 -33.18 7.91
CA ASP A 545 -28.74 -31.72 7.96
C ASP A 545 -27.89 -31.17 9.13
N ARG A 546 -27.79 -29.84 9.22
CA ARG A 546 -26.97 -29.11 10.20
C ARG A 546 -27.67 -28.86 11.55
N GLU A 547 -28.93 -29.27 11.74
CA GLU A 547 -29.72 -28.90 12.94
C GLU A 547 -29.09 -29.39 14.24
N GLY A 548 -28.51 -30.60 14.22
CA GLY A 548 -27.80 -31.16 15.37
C GLY A 548 -26.57 -30.35 15.76
N MET A 549 -25.79 -29.89 14.78
CA MET A 549 -24.62 -29.04 15.00
C MET A 549 -25.01 -27.68 15.54
N ILE A 550 -26.03 -27.05 14.95
CA ILE A 550 -26.55 -25.74 15.37
C ILE A 550 -26.98 -25.81 16.84
N SER A 551 -27.77 -26.83 17.19
CA SER A 551 -28.21 -27.05 18.57
C SER A 551 -27.02 -27.20 19.52
N ALA A 552 -26.02 -27.99 19.15
CA ALA A 552 -24.83 -28.23 19.96
C ALA A 552 -23.99 -26.96 20.19
N ILE A 553 -23.90 -26.07 19.19
CA ILE A 553 -23.20 -24.78 19.30
C ILE A 553 -23.98 -23.81 20.19
N GLU A 554 -25.30 -23.76 20.09
CA GLU A 554 -26.10 -22.83 20.90
C GLU A 554 -26.04 -23.17 22.40
N GLU A 555 -25.92 -24.45 22.72
CA GLU A 555 -25.83 -24.96 24.10
C GLU A 555 -24.47 -24.71 24.78
N VAL A 556 -23.40 -24.42 24.03
CA VAL A 556 -22.03 -24.28 24.60
C VAL A 556 -21.89 -23.12 25.60
N GLY A 557 -22.77 -22.13 25.53
CA GLY A 557 -22.69 -20.90 26.33
C GLY A 557 -21.59 -19.95 25.84
N SER A 558 -21.09 -19.07 26.70
CA SER A 558 -20.03 -18.10 26.35
C SER A 558 -18.62 -18.59 26.63
N ASN A 559 -18.46 -19.77 27.25
CA ASN A 559 -17.16 -20.32 27.66
C ASN A 559 -16.75 -21.50 26.77
N TYR A 560 -16.12 -21.17 25.64
CA TYR A 560 -15.59 -22.11 24.66
C TYR A 560 -14.29 -21.55 24.05
N SER A 561 -13.41 -22.46 23.64
CA SER A 561 -12.21 -22.12 22.88
C SER A 561 -12.56 -21.83 21.43
N LYS A 562 -11.84 -20.89 20.83
CA LYS A 562 -12.02 -20.47 19.44
C LYS A 562 -10.71 -20.71 18.70
N LYS A 563 -10.78 -21.32 17.52
CA LYS A 563 -9.62 -21.52 16.66
C LYS A 563 -9.90 -21.07 15.23
N VAL A 564 -8.88 -20.52 14.61
CA VAL A 564 -8.84 -20.24 13.18
C VAL A 564 -7.66 -21.02 12.61
N ILE A 565 -7.93 -21.81 11.58
CA ILE A 565 -6.93 -22.66 10.96
C ILE A 565 -6.86 -22.33 9.47
N VAL A 566 -5.65 -22.05 9.00
CA VAL A 566 -5.34 -21.93 7.58
C VAL A 566 -4.67 -23.22 7.12
N PHE A 567 -5.27 -23.92 6.17
CA PHE A 567 -4.72 -25.12 5.56
C PHE A 567 -4.27 -24.81 4.13
N GLN A 568 -2.94 -24.69 3.98
CA GLN A 568 -2.29 -24.39 2.71
C GLN A 568 -1.01 -25.24 2.60
N PRO A 569 -1.00 -26.31 1.78
CA PRO A 569 0.09 -27.29 1.71
C PRO A 569 1.33 -26.82 0.91
N ARG A 570 1.38 -25.53 0.55
CA ARG A 570 2.46 -24.97 -0.25
C ARG A 570 3.84 -25.06 0.41
N VAL A 571 3.92 -24.87 1.74
CA VAL A 571 5.18 -24.96 2.48
C VAL A 571 5.41 -26.38 2.97
N LEU A 572 6.64 -26.86 2.74
CA LEU A 572 7.14 -28.14 3.25
C LEU A 572 7.87 -27.97 4.58
N GLN A 573 7.65 -28.88 5.53
CA GLN A 573 8.34 -28.86 6.83
C GLN A 573 9.86 -28.91 6.66
N SER A 574 10.33 -29.79 5.77
CA SER A 574 11.75 -29.99 5.48
C SER A 574 12.41 -28.71 4.97
N LYS A 575 11.73 -27.99 4.05
CA LYS A 575 12.20 -26.74 3.47
C LYS A 575 12.16 -25.60 4.46
N LEU A 576 11.06 -25.45 5.20
CA LEU A 576 10.96 -24.44 6.25
C LEU A 576 12.11 -24.57 7.24
N SER A 577 12.38 -25.80 7.69
CA SER A 577 13.47 -26.10 8.62
C SER A 577 14.84 -25.78 8.04
N ALA A 578 15.09 -26.16 6.78
CA ALA A 578 16.35 -25.86 6.09
C ALA A 578 16.59 -24.35 5.93
N VAL A 579 15.56 -23.60 5.54
CA VAL A 579 15.65 -22.13 5.39
C VAL A 579 15.86 -21.48 6.75
N ARG A 580 15.13 -21.90 7.80
CA ARG A 580 15.33 -21.38 9.16
C ARG A 580 16.75 -21.60 9.68
N GLN A 581 17.32 -22.78 9.42
CA GLN A 581 18.71 -23.05 9.78
C GLN A 581 19.66 -22.12 9.02
N SER A 582 19.45 -21.91 7.72
CA SER A 582 20.28 -20.99 6.94
C SER A 582 20.21 -19.55 7.47
N ILE A 583 19.03 -19.08 7.90
CA ILE A 583 18.87 -17.75 8.53
C ILE A 583 19.64 -17.69 9.84
N ALA A 584 19.54 -18.72 10.68
CA ALA A 584 20.29 -18.79 11.94
C ALA A 584 21.81 -18.78 11.71
N ASP A 585 22.27 -19.33 10.58
CA ASP A 585 23.67 -19.32 10.14
C ASP A 585 24.07 -17.99 9.46
N GLY A 586 23.17 -17.00 9.40
CA GLY A 586 23.42 -15.65 8.88
C GLY A 586 23.10 -15.43 7.40
N ALA A 587 22.38 -16.35 6.76
CA ALA A 587 21.96 -16.17 5.37
C ALA A 587 20.90 -15.07 5.23
N ASP A 588 21.11 -14.16 4.29
CA ASP A 588 20.14 -13.16 3.83
C ASP A 588 19.95 -13.26 2.31
N ASN A 589 19.43 -14.40 1.87
CA ASN A 589 19.09 -14.68 0.47
C ASN A 589 17.58 -14.53 0.22
N ASP A 590 17.16 -14.60 -1.03
CA ASP A 590 15.76 -14.37 -1.44
C ASP A 590 14.77 -15.33 -0.75
N ILE A 591 15.16 -16.60 -0.54
CA ILE A 591 14.30 -17.58 0.14
C ILE A 591 14.15 -17.24 1.63
N ALA A 592 15.22 -16.78 2.28
CA ALA A 592 15.16 -16.30 3.65
C ALA A 592 14.23 -15.07 3.78
N ARG A 593 14.31 -14.13 2.83
CA ARG A 593 13.46 -12.93 2.79
C ARG A 593 11.98 -13.27 2.56
N ARG A 594 11.67 -14.18 1.62
CA ARG A 594 10.32 -14.72 1.42
C ARG A 594 9.76 -15.41 2.68
N LEU A 595 10.60 -16.12 3.43
CA LEU A 595 10.17 -16.70 4.70
C LEU A 595 9.85 -15.63 5.74
N LYS A 596 10.69 -14.59 5.88
CA LYS A 596 10.40 -13.47 6.80
C LYS A 596 9.10 -12.74 6.45
N GLN A 597 8.81 -12.58 5.16
CA GLN A 597 7.53 -12.07 4.66
C GLN A 597 6.35 -12.95 5.08
N LEU A 598 6.48 -14.27 4.89
CA LEU A 598 5.44 -15.21 5.31
C LEU A 598 5.25 -15.21 6.82
N ASP A 599 6.33 -15.23 7.62
CA ASP A 599 6.27 -15.17 9.07
C ASP A 599 5.55 -13.89 9.52
N ALA A 600 5.88 -12.73 8.93
CA ALA A 600 5.19 -11.47 9.18
C ALA A 600 3.68 -11.52 8.91
N LEU A 601 3.27 -12.07 7.76
CA LEU A 601 1.85 -12.26 7.41
C LEU A 601 1.12 -13.13 8.43
N LEU A 602 1.71 -14.27 8.79
CA LEU A 602 1.09 -15.24 9.71
C LEU A 602 1.06 -14.72 11.16
N LEU A 603 2.07 -13.95 11.57
CA LEU A 603 2.12 -13.30 12.88
C LEU A 603 1.07 -12.19 13.00
N ALA A 604 0.84 -11.41 11.93
CA ALA A 604 -0.22 -10.42 11.90
C ALA A 604 -1.60 -11.09 12.03
N ALA A 605 -1.87 -12.13 11.24
CA ALA A 605 -3.11 -12.91 11.33
C ALA A 605 -3.32 -13.49 12.74
N ARG A 606 -2.26 -14.04 13.35
CA ARG A 606 -2.30 -14.53 14.74
C ARG A 606 -2.64 -13.43 15.74
N ALA A 607 -2.06 -12.24 15.58
CA ALA A 607 -2.35 -11.10 16.44
C ALA A 607 -3.83 -10.68 16.35
N GLU A 608 -4.39 -10.63 15.14
CA GLU A 608 -5.80 -10.32 14.88
C GLU A 608 -6.75 -11.37 15.49
N CYS A 609 -6.47 -12.66 15.28
CA CYS A 609 -7.22 -13.76 15.91
C CYS A 609 -7.16 -13.68 17.44
N ASN A 610 -5.96 -13.50 18.01
CA ASN A 610 -5.77 -13.41 19.45
C ASN A 610 -6.49 -12.19 20.05
N GLY A 611 -6.57 -11.07 19.32
CA GLY A 611 -7.32 -9.87 19.71
C GLY A 611 -8.82 -10.14 19.93
N LEU A 612 -9.37 -11.16 19.27
CA LEU A 612 -10.74 -11.63 19.43
C LEU A 612 -10.87 -12.90 20.29
N GLY A 613 -9.78 -13.30 20.96
CA GLY A 613 -9.72 -14.46 21.84
C GLY A 613 -9.70 -15.81 21.11
N ALA A 614 -9.24 -15.84 19.86
CA ALA A 614 -9.11 -17.05 19.06
C ALA A 614 -7.64 -17.42 18.83
N GLU A 615 -7.32 -18.71 18.95
CA GLU A 615 -6.01 -19.23 18.57
C GLU A 615 -5.89 -19.33 17.04
N PHE A 616 -4.69 -19.12 16.51
CA PHE A 616 -4.41 -19.22 15.08
C PHE A 616 -3.33 -20.28 14.83
N SER A 617 -3.57 -21.15 13.85
CA SER A 617 -2.58 -22.15 13.43
C SER A 617 -2.60 -22.36 11.91
N VAL A 618 -1.49 -22.85 11.38
CA VAL A 618 -1.32 -23.07 9.94
C VAL A 618 -0.98 -24.53 9.68
N VAL A 619 -1.70 -25.19 8.80
CA VAL A 619 -1.43 -26.56 8.36
C VAL A 619 -0.59 -26.53 7.09
N GLY A 620 0.59 -27.14 7.14
CA GLY A 620 1.49 -27.37 6.01
C GLY A 620 1.78 -28.85 5.80
N ASP A 621 2.53 -29.17 4.76
CA ASP A 621 2.84 -30.56 4.37
C ASP A 621 4.20 -31.01 4.94
N ILE A 622 4.27 -32.24 5.44
CA ILE A 622 5.52 -32.85 5.90
C ILE A 622 6.40 -33.32 4.72
N SER A 623 5.80 -33.66 3.58
CA SER A 623 6.44 -34.32 2.42
C SER A 623 6.62 -33.43 1.19
#